data_AF-A0A8J8C0M5-F1
#
_entry.id   AF-A0A8J8C0M5-F1
#
_cell.length_a   1.000
_cell.length_b   1.000
_cell.length_c   1.000
_cell.angle_alpha   90.00
_cell.angle_beta   90.00
_cell.angle_gamma   90.00
#
_symmetry.space_group_name_H-M   'P 1'
#
loop_
_entity.id
_entity.type
_entity.pdbx_description
1 polymer ?
#
loop_
_entity_poly.entity_id
_entity_poly.type
_entity_poly.pdbx_seq_one_letter_code
_entity_poly.pdbx_strand_id
1 'polypeptide(L)'
;MHSCLQDQEIVFAFDDIDTIMVDSRPPLLGHLSKREREDFWRRCLRFLVDVAKVVKPNKKGPNYYTWRTGIFRSPYYRERTLEKIEETLGGRHREQI
;
A
#
# COMPACT_ATOMS: atom_id res chain seq x y z
N MET A 1 -18.50 26.36 -2.20
CA MET A 1 -18.05 25.57 -3.37
C MET A 1 -17.41 24.29 -2.87
N HIS A 2 -18.15 23.18 -2.87
CA HIS A 2 -17.61 21.87 -2.48
C HIS A 2 -16.74 21.35 -3.62
N SER A 3 -15.42 21.26 -3.38
CA SER A 3 -14.50 20.61 -4.33
C SER A 3 -14.78 19.11 -4.34
N CYS A 4 -15.55 18.66 -5.34
CA CYS A 4 -15.59 17.25 -5.73
C CYS A 4 -14.21 16.88 -6.26
N LEU A 5 -13.29 16.51 -5.39
CA LEU A 5 -12.04 15.85 -5.77
C LEU A 5 -12.42 14.51 -6.42
N GLN A 6 -12.54 14.51 -7.75
CA GLN A 6 -12.87 13.34 -8.57
C GLN A 6 -11.99 12.14 -8.17
N ASP A 7 -12.61 10.96 -8.11
CA ASP A 7 -11.91 9.69 -7.97
C ASP A 7 -10.95 9.56 -9.16
N GLN A 8 -9.65 9.68 -8.92
CA GLN A 8 -8.62 9.65 -9.96
C GLN A 8 -7.83 8.36 -9.86
N GLU A 9 -7.60 7.71 -11.00
CA GLU A 9 -6.69 6.59 -11.10
C GLU A 9 -5.26 7.11 -11.29
N ILE A 10 -4.39 6.84 -10.31
CA ILE A 10 -2.96 7.11 -10.39
C ILE A 10 -2.26 5.81 -10.79
N VAL A 11 -1.43 5.89 -11.81
CA VAL A 11 -0.56 4.79 -12.23
C VAL A 11 0.84 5.10 -11.74
N PHE A 12 1.48 4.14 -11.06
CA PHE A 12 2.84 4.28 -10.54
C PHE A 12 3.65 3.02 -10.85
N ALA A 13 4.96 3.19 -11.02
CA ALA A 13 5.91 2.10 -11.07
C ALA A 13 6.44 1.78 -9.66
N PHE A 14 6.86 0.52 -9.46
CA PHE A 14 7.58 0.10 -8.26
C PHE A 14 8.77 1.02 -7.95
N ASP A 15 9.58 1.33 -8.97
CA ASP A 15 10.80 2.12 -8.81
C ASP A 15 10.51 3.56 -8.34
N ASP A 16 9.34 4.10 -8.69
CA ASP A 16 8.92 5.44 -8.22
C ASP A 16 8.74 5.43 -6.69
N ILE A 17 8.11 4.38 -6.14
CA ILE A 17 7.91 4.24 -4.70
C ILE A 17 9.22 3.94 -3.97
N ASP A 18 10.06 3.05 -4.53
CA ASP A 18 11.36 2.75 -3.91
C ASP A 18 12.21 4.02 -3.79
N THR A 19 12.25 4.83 -4.85
CA THR A 19 12.95 6.13 -4.87
C THR A 19 12.42 7.06 -3.77
N ILE A 20 11.10 7.26 -3.70
CA ILE A 20 10.47 8.13 -2.67
C ILE A 20 10.87 7.69 -1.25
N MET A 21 10.92 6.39 -1.00
CA MET A 21 11.10 5.83 0.35
C MET A 21 12.58 5.74 0.78
N VAL A 22 13.48 5.76 -0.20
CA VAL A 22 14.93 5.90 0.02
C VAL A 22 15.33 7.37 0.16
N ASP A 23 14.74 8.24 -0.66
CA ASP A 23 15.10 9.68 -0.72
C ASP A 23 14.27 10.54 0.24
N SER A 24 13.28 9.96 0.94
CA SER A 24 12.49 10.66 1.96
C SER A 24 13.38 11.21 3.08
N ARG A 25 12.89 12.24 3.79
CA ARG A 25 13.57 12.78 4.97
C ARG A 25 12.66 12.65 6.21
N PRO A 26 12.98 11.78 7.18
CA PRO A 26 14.12 10.83 7.18
C PRO A 26 13.94 9.69 6.14
N PRO A 27 15.04 9.05 5.68
CA PRO A 27 14.96 7.87 4.81
C PRO A 27 14.26 6.73 5.54
N LEU A 28 13.15 6.24 4.99
CA LEU A 28 12.39 5.16 5.63
C LEU A 28 13.08 3.81 5.40
N LEU A 29 13.56 3.57 4.18
CA LEU A 29 14.20 2.31 3.79
C LEU A 29 15.64 2.47 3.30
N GLY A 30 16.23 3.67 3.43
CA GLY A 30 17.58 3.96 2.93
C GLY A 30 18.69 3.13 3.59
N HIS A 31 18.42 2.51 4.75
CA HIS A 31 19.35 1.61 5.44
C HIS A 31 19.35 0.18 4.90
N LEU A 32 18.35 -0.20 4.09
CA LEU A 32 18.22 -1.54 3.52
C LEU A 32 18.87 -1.63 2.14
N SER A 33 19.45 -2.79 1.81
CA SER A 33 19.93 -3.07 0.46
C SER A 33 18.77 -3.10 -0.55
N LYS A 34 19.06 -2.88 -1.84
CA LYS A 34 18.03 -2.90 -2.90
C LYS A 34 17.22 -4.21 -2.89
N ARG A 35 17.88 -5.34 -2.70
CA ARG A 35 17.23 -6.66 -2.65
C ARG A 35 16.26 -6.78 -1.46
N GLU A 36 16.68 -6.33 -0.28
CA GLU A 36 15.82 -6.35 0.92
C GLU A 36 14.60 -5.44 0.75
N ARG A 37 14.76 -4.28 0.10
CA ARG A 37 13.65 -3.39 -0.24
C ARG A 37 12.69 -4.03 -1.23
N GLU A 38 13.18 -4.68 -2.27
CA GLU A 38 12.33 -5.42 -3.22
C GLU A 38 11.49 -6.51 -2.53
N ASP A 39 12.10 -7.28 -1.61
CA ASP A 39 11.40 -8.31 -0.85
C ASP A 39 10.39 -7.74 0.15
N PHE A 40 10.69 -6.58 0.76
CA PHE A 40 9.77 -5.85 1.61
C PHE A 40 8.57 -5.34 0.80
N TRP A 41 8.82 -4.65 -0.30
CA TRP A 41 7.79 -4.08 -1.16
C TRP A 41 6.92 -5.11 -1.84
N ARG A 42 7.46 -6.26 -2.27
CA ARG A 42 6.62 -7.36 -2.78
C ARG A 42 5.60 -7.82 -1.74
N ARG A 43 6.00 -7.91 -0.47
CA ARG A 43 5.09 -8.27 0.62
C ARG A 43 4.04 -7.18 0.85
N CYS A 44 4.44 -5.92 0.86
CA CYS A 44 3.52 -4.78 0.99
C CYS A 44 2.53 -4.70 -0.16
N LEU A 45 2.99 -4.78 -1.41
CA LEU A 45 2.15 -4.73 -2.60
C LEU A 45 1.18 -5.91 -2.65
N ARG A 46 1.63 -7.12 -2.30
CA ARG A 46 0.74 -8.28 -2.18
C ARG A 46 -0.37 -8.02 -1.17
N PHE A 47 -0.06 -7.46 0.00
CA PHE A 47 -1.07 -7.08 0.98
C PHE A 47 -2.05 -6.02 0.42
N LEU A 48 -1.53 -4.98 -0.22
CA LEU A 48 -2.33 -3.88 -0.77
C LEU A 48 -3.25 -4.33 -1.91
N VAL A 49 -2.81 -5.30 -2.72
CA VAL A 49 -3.56 -5.86 -3.84
C VAL A 49 -4.56 -6.91 -3.35
N ASP A 50 -4.12 -7.91 -2.60
CA ASP A 50 -4.93 -9.10 -2.31
C ASP A 50 -5.84 -8.92 -1.10
N VAL A 51 -5.32 -8.28 -0.04
CA VAL A 51 -6.01 -8.17 1.26
C VAL A 51 -6.80 -6.87 1.35
N ALA A 52 -6.09 -5.75 1.22
CA ALA A 52 -6.69 -4.43 1.33
C ALA A 52 -7.50 -4.08 0.06
N LYS A 53 -7.16 -4.65 -1.10
CA LYS A 53 -7.80 -4.40 -2.41
C LYS A 53 -7.83 -2.91 -2.79
N VAL A 54 -6.79 -2.18 -2.39
CA VAL A 54 -6.66 -0.73 -2.62
C VAL A 54 -5.75 -0.38 -3.80
N VAL A 55 -4.94 -1.35 -4.25
CA VAL A 55 -4.07 -1.26 -5.43
C VAL A 55 -4.40 -2.40 -6.38
N LYS A 56 -4.19 -2.20 -7.69
CA LYS A 56 -4.38 -3.23 -8.72
C LYS A 56 -3.15 -3.31 -9.66
N PRO A 57 -2.76 -4.49 -10.15
CA PRO A 57 -1.77 -4.60 -11.22
C PRO A 57 -2.22 -3.84 -12.47
N ASN A 58 -1.29 -3.17 -13.14
CA ASN A 58 -1.55 -2.39 -14.35
C ASN A 58 -1.08 -3.14 -15.61
N LYS A 59 -1.78 -2.93 -16.73
CA LYS A 59 -1.45 -3.56 -18.02
C LYS A 59 -0.14 -3.08 -18.63
N LYS A 60 0.45 -1.98 -18.14
CA LYS A 60 1.75 -1.46 -18.60
C LYS A 60 2.93 -2.41 -18.33
N GLY A 61 2.82 -3.28 -17.33
CA GLY A 61 3.86 -4.26 -17.03
C GLY A 61 3.84 -4.77 -15.59
N PRO A 62 4.70 -5.74 -15.27
CA PRO A 62 4.70 -6.45 -13.98
C PRO A 62 5.02 -5.55 -12.77
N ASN A 63 5.67 -4.41 -12.99
CA ASN A 63 6.06 -3.46 -11.95
C ASN A 63 5.18 -2.21 -11.91
N TYR A 64 4.08 -2.19 -12.67
CA TYR A 64 3.14 -1.06 -12.70
C TYR A 64 1.86 -1.40 -11.95
N TYR A 65 1.38 -0.41 -11.21
CA TYR A 65 0.20 -0.55 -10.38
C TYR A 65 -0.71 0.66 -10.56
N THR A 66 -2.01 0.44 -10.33
CA THR A 66 -3.03 1.50 -10.32
C THR A 66 -3.60 1.63 -8.92
N TRP A 67 -3.69 2.86 -8.45
CA TRP A 67 -4.34 3.27 -7.21
C TRP A 67 -5.51 4.20 -7.54
N ARG A 68 -6.66 4.09 -6.84
CA ARG A 68 -7.76 5.07 -6.93
C ARG A 68 -7.74 6.06 -5.77
N THR A 69 -7.61 7.34 -6.07
CA THR A 69 -7.72 8.39 -5.06
C THR A 69 -9.16 8.44 -4.57
N GLY A 70 -9.37 8.40 -3.25
CA GLY A 70 -10.72 8.41 -2.68
C GLY A 70 -11.10 7.17 -1.86
N ILE A 71 -10.38 6.04 -2.02
CA ILE A 71 -10.65 4.82 -1.23
C ILE A 71 -10.65 5.11 0.28
N PHE A 72 -9.68 5.87 0.78
CA PHE A 72 -9.59 6.21 2.20
C PHE A 72 -10.40 7.44 2.63
N ARG A 73 -11.13 8.08 1.71
CA ARG A 73 -12.00 9.24 2.06
C ARG A 73 -13.32 8.80 2.66
N SER A 74 -13.75 7.57 2.38
CA SER A 74 -14.94 7.00 2.99
C SER A 74 -14.57 6.39 4.36
N PRO A 75 -15.22 6.82 5.46
CA PRO A 75 -15.00 6.26 6.80
C PRO A 75 -15.14 4.73 6.81
N TYR A 76 -16.09 4.22 6.04
CA TYR A 76 -16.37 2.79 5.87
C TYR A 76 -15.16 2.00 5.33
N TYR A 77 -14.45 2.53 4.34
CA TYR A 77 -13.28 1.85 3.79
C TYR A 77 -12.08 1.93 4.71
N ARG A 78 -11.95 3.02 5.48
CA ARG A 78 -10.92 3.16 6.52
C ARG A 78 -11.12 2.12 7.62
N GLU A 79 -12.31 2.06 8.20
CA GLU A 79 -12.65 1.10 9.27
C GLU A 79 -12.47 -0.34 8.80
N ARG A 80 -13.03 -0.71 7.64
CA ARG A 80 -12.87 -2.06 7.09
C ARG A 80 -11.43 -2.44 6.77
N THR A 81 -10.61 -1.48 6.33
CA THR A 81 -9.19 -1.75 6.06
C THR A 81 -8.43 -1.96 7.37
N LEU A 82 -8.75 -1.18 8.41
CA LEU A 82 -8.17 -1.36 9.74
C LEU A 82 -8.59 -2.71 10.35
N GLU A 83 -9.86 -3.09 10.26
CA GLU A 83 -10.35 -4.41 10.70
C GLU A 83 -9.56 -5.54 10.02
N LYS A 84 -9.40 -5.49 8.70
CA LYS A 84 -8.62 -6.52 7.98
C LYS A 84 -7.14 -6.54 8.36
N ILE A 85 -6.55 -5.37 8.63
CA ILE A 85 -5.17 -5.26 9.10
C ILE A 85 -5.07 -5.92 10.49
N GLU A 86 -6.01 -5.63 11.39
CA GLU A 86 -6.10 -6.23 12.73
C GLU A 86 -6.36 -7.73 12.67
N GLU A 87 -7.20 -8.24 11.78
CA GLU A 87 -7.40 -9.68 11.58
C GLU A 87 -6.11 -10.36 11.05
N THR A 88 -5.42 -9.70 10.12
CA THR A 88 -4.19 -10.24 9.51
C THR A 88 -3.00 -10.22 10.47
N LEU A 89 -2.90 -9.19 11.31
CA LEU A 89 -1.80 -9.00 12.27
C LEU A 89 -2.10 -9.59 13.65
N GLY A 90 -3.36 -9.57 14.08
CA GLY A 90 -3.85 -10.04 15.38
C GLY A 90 -4.10 -11.54 15.47
N GLY A 91 -4.05 -12.26 14.34
CA GLY A 91 -4.07 -13.73 14.29
C GLY A 91 -2.86 -14.44 14.92
N ARG A 92 -2.02 -13.74 15.69
CA ARG A 92 -0.86 -14.32 16.39
C ARG A 92 -0.73 -13.92 17.87
N HIS A 93 -1.83 -13.55 18.55
CA HIS A 93 -1.77 -13.34 20.00
C HIS A 93 -3.10 -13.57 20.75
N ARG A 94 -3.72 -14.74 20.58
CA ARG A 94 -4.66 -15.30 21.57
C ARG A 94 -4.42 -16.78 21.76
N GLU A 95 -3.20 -17.14 22.16
CA GLU A 95 -3.02 -18.36 22.93
C GLU A 95 -2.39 -17.99 24.28
N GLN A 96 -3.22 -18.18 25.31
CA GLN A 96 -2.87 -18.42 26.71
C GLN A 96 -2.22 -17.29 27.50
N ILE A 97 -3.05 -16.51 28.22
CA ILE A 97 -2.93 -16.32 29.68
C ILE A 97 -4.34 -16.35 30.27
#